data_AF-A0A816ZWP1-F1
#
_entry.id   AF-A0A816ZWP1-F1
#
_cell.length_a   1.000
_cell.length_b   1.000
_cell.length_c   1.000
_cell.angle_alpha   90.00
_cell.angle_beta   90.00
_cell.angle_gamma   90.00
#
_symmetry.space_group_name_H-M   'P 1'
#
loop_
_entity.id
_entity.type
_entity.pdbx_description
1 polymer ?
#
loop_
_entity_poly.entity_id
_entity_poly.type
_entity_poly.pdbx_seq_one_letter_code
_entity_poly.pdbx_strand_id
1 'polypeptide(L)'
;ETFALIIENETNNKKRIELQSLSIFDPLWSTIFNAAYNFAPWNNRVCVLKYNEWLVIDYGNSRLFRVSKDGRVKANRSYKPTINNAVLFGTNILVIKALDNVNRYRI
;
A
#
# COMPACT_ATOMS: atom_id res chain seq x y z
N GLU A 1 19.48 -6.68 0.37
CA GLU A 1 18.27 -6.24 1.11
C GLU A 1 17.36 -5.46 0.16
N THR A 2 16.06 -5.37 0.43
CA THR A 2 15.09 -4.67 -0.44
C THR A 2 14.21 -3.74 0.39
N PHE A 3 13.67 -2.70 -0.26
CA PHE A 3 12.71 -1.79 0.35
C PHE A 3 11.61 -1.45 -0.64
N ALA A 4 10.39 -1.28 -0.14
CA ALA A 4 9.24 -0.89 -0.93
C ALA A 4 8.92 0.59 -0.67
N LEU A 5 8.59 1.31 -1.74
CA LEU A 5 8.33 2.74 -1.71
C LEU A 5 7.14 3.10 -2.59
N ILE A 6 6.47 4.19 -2.23
CA ILE A 6 5.38 4.77 -3.02
C ILE A 6 5.92 6.08 -3.61
N ILE A 7 5.93 6.17 -4.94
CA ILE A 7 6.23 7.37 -5.70
C ILE A 7 4.91 7.95 -6.20
N GLU A 8 4.71 9.23 -5.94
CA GLU A 8 3.52 9.97 -6.37
C GLU A 8 3.92 10.93 -7.49
N ASN A 9 3.19 10.87 -8.61
CA ASN A 9 3.32 11.84 -9.68
C ASN A 9 2.11 12.78 -9.64
N GLU A 10 2.33 13.98 -9.12
CA GLU A 10 1.28 14.99 -8.96
C GLU A 10 0.75 15.52 -10.31
N THR A 11 1.55 15.47 -11.37
CA THR A 11 1.17 16.00 -12.69
C THR A 11 0.11 15.15 -13.38
N ASN A 12 0.10 13.83 -13.14
CA ASN A 12 -0.82 12.91 -13.81
C ASN A 12 -1.67 12.06 -12.85
N ASN A 13 -1.60 12.35 -11.53
CA ASN A 13 -2.32 11.62 -10.49
C ASN A 13 -2.09 10.11 -10.49
N LYS A 14 -0.93 9.66 -10.97
CA LYS A 14 -0.53 8.26 -10.89
C LYS A 14 0.32 8.07 -9.65
N LYS A 15 0.01 7.01 -8.93
CA LYS A 15 0.85 6.51 -7.84
C LYS A 15 1.53 5.25 -8.34
N ARG A 16 2.81 5.10 -8.02
CA ARG A 16 3.60 3.92 -8.37
C ARG A 16 4.19 3.35 -7.10
N ILE A 17 3.96 2.07 -6.85
CA ILE A 17 4.74 1.34 -5.86
C ILE A 17 5.93 0.70 -6.58
N GLU A 18 7.08 0.73 -5.95
CA GLU A 18 8.27 0.02 -6.40
C GLU A 18 8.83 -0.81 -5.25
N LEU A 19 9.38 -1.97 -5.60
CA LEU A 19 10.34 -2.67 -4.76
C LEU A 19 11.71 -2.44 -5.35
N GLN A 20 12.62 -1.88 -4.58
CA GLN A 20 13.99 -1.63 -5.00
C GLN A 20 14.97 -2.51 -4.23
N SER A 21 16.06 -2.86 -4.91
CA SER A 21 17.23 -3.47 -4.26
C SER A 21 18.08 -2.40 -3.60
N LEU A 22 18.44 -2.57 -2.33
CA LEU A 22 19.33 -1.63 -1.63
C LEU A 22 20.76 -1.63 -2.17
N SER A 23 21.20 -2.72 -2.81
CA SER A 23 22.59 -2.84 -3.27
C SER A 23 22.86 -2.11 -4.58
N ILE A 24 21.84 -1.99 -5.43
CA ILE A 24 21.96 -1.39 -6.77
C ILE A 24 21.02 -0.20 -6.98
N PHE A 25 20.08 0.02 -6.06
CA PHE A 25 19.07 1.08 -6.11
C PHE A 25 18.15 1.05 -7.35
N ASP A 26 18.11 -0.10 -8.03
CA ASP A 26 17.23 -0.34 -9.17
C ASP A 26 15.91 -0.98 -8.75
N PRO A 27 14.79 -0.65 -9.46
CA PRO A 27 13.50 -1.28 -9.25
C PRO A 27 13.51 -2.73 -9.73
N LEU A 28 13.24 -3.65 -8.80
CA LEU A 28 12.99 -5.07 -9.10
C LEU A 28 11.64 -5.25 -9.79
N TRP A 29 10.65 -4.48 -9.37
CA TRP A 29 9.36 -4.37 -10.05
C TRP A 29 8.70 -3.03 -9.71
N SER A 30 7.74 -2.62 -10.56
CA SER A 30 6.89 -1.46 -10.30
C SER A 30 5.42 -1.76 -10.65
N THR A 31 4.51 -1.19 -9.88
CA THR A 31 3.06 -1.31 -10.12
C THR A 31 2.45 0.08 -10.08
N ILE A 32 1.67 0.43 -11.09
CA ILE A 32 0.99 1.72 -11.17
C ILE A 32 -0.45 1.58 -10.71
N PHE A 33 -0.90 2.53 -9.91
CA PHE A 33 -2.28 2.72 -9.49
C PHE A 33 -2.76 4.09 -9.97
N ASN A 34 -3.98 4.13 -10.50
CA ASN A 34 -4.65 5.39 -10.78
C ASN A 34 -5.20 5.94 -9.46
N ALA A 35 -4.69 7.07 -9.01
CA ALA A 35 -5.31 7.81 -7.91
C ALA A 35 -6.26 8.83 -8.53
N ALA A 36 -7.57 8.70 -8.31
CA ALA A 36 -8.53 9.62 -8.91
C ALA A 36 -8.59 11.02 -8.25
N TYR A 37 -7.71 11.32 -7.27
CA TYR A 37 -7.86 12.49 -6.38
C TYR A 37 -6.61 13.36 -6.27
N ASN A 38 -6.83 14.68 -6.37
CA ASN A 38 -5.83 15.77 -6.35
C ASN A 38 -5.48 16.34 -4.96
N PHE A 39 -6.09 15.87 -3.86
CA PHE A 39 -6.19 16.71 -2.64
C PHE A 39 -5.78 16.09 -1.29
N ALA A 40 -5.00 15.01 -1.26
CA ALA A 40 -4.43 14.55 0.02
C ALA A 40 -3.08 13.82 -0.18
N PRO A 41 -1.96 14.56 -0.23
CA PRO A 41 -0.61 14.00 -0.43
C PRO A 41 -0.09 13.14 0.75
N TRP A 42 -0.84 12.95 1.84
CA TRP A 42 -0.21 12.59 3.13
C TRP A 42 -0.38 11.17 3.64
N ASN A 43 -1.21 10.31 3.04
CA ASN A 43 -1.65 9.11 3.76
C ASN A 43 -1.59 7.79 3.00
N ASN A 44 -0.92 7.72 1.84
CA ASN A 44 -0.62 6.41 1.28
C ASN A 44 0.43 5.73 2.14
N ARG A 45 0.20 4.46 2.45
CA ARG A 45 1.07 3.67 3.30
C ARG A 45 1.26 2.32 2.65
N VAL A 46 2.43 1.75 2.85
CA VAL A 46 2.74 0.38 2.46
C VAL A 46 3.22 -0.37 3.69
N CYS A 47 2.73 -1.59 3.89
CA CYS A 47 3.27 -2.51 4.88
C CYS A 47 3.53 -3.88 4.25
N VAL A 48 4.56 -4.56 4.74
CA VAL A 48 4.92 -5.91 4.30
C VAL A 48 4.00 -6.90 5.01
N LEU A 49 3.41 -7.80 4.24
CA LEU A 49 2.63 -8.95 4.69
C LEU A 49 3.48 -10.23 4.63
N LYS A 50 2.92 -11.35 5.09
CA LYS A 50 3.51 -12.68 4.89
C LYS A 50 3.80 -12.96 3.41
N TYR A 51 4.78 -13.83 3.18
CA TYR A 51 5.17 -14.32 1.85
C TYR A 51 5.66 -13.23 0.90
N ASN A 52 6.28 -12.17 1.43
CA ASN A 52 6.80 -11.03 0.67
C ASN A 52 5.71 -10.40 -0.20
N GLU A 53 4.54 -10.18 0.38
CA GLU A 53 3.48 -9.41 -0.25
C GLU A 53 3.37 -8.04 0.42
N TRP A 54 2.73 -7.09 -0.24
CA TRP A 54 2.54 -5.74 0.28
C TRP A 54 1.08 -5.39 0.35
N LEU A 55 0.68 -4.75 1.44
CA LEU A 55 -0.58 -4.06 1.54
C LEU A 55 -0.34 -2.58 1.28
N VAL A 56 -0.91 -2.06 0.20
CA VAL A 56 -0.90 -0.64 -0.13
C VAL A 56 -2.24 -0.04 0.24
N ILE A 57 -2.19 1.04 1.01
CA ILE A 57 -3.35 1.82 1.41
C ILE A 57 -3.41 3.04 0.51
N ASP A 58 -4.53 3.20 -0.18
CA ASP A 58 -4.86 4.43 -0.90
C ASP A 58 -5.91 5.19 -0.11
N TYR A 59 -5.43 6.17 0.67
CA TYR A 59 -6.28 6.99 1.53
C TYR A 59 -7.35 7.73 0.74
N GLY A 60 -6.95 8.36 -0.38
CA GLY A 60 -7.82 9.25 -1.15
C GLY A 60 -9.04 8.55 -1.74
N ASN A 61 -8.87 7.28 -2.16
CA ASN A 61 -9.97 6.48 -2.69
C ASN A 61 -10.56 5.51 -1.65
N SER A 62 -10.01 5.50 -0.43
CA SER A 62 -10.30 4.53 0.61
C SER A 62 -10.26 3.08 0.10
N ARG A 63 -9.10 2.69 -0.46
CA ARG A 63 -8.89 1.34 -1.00
C ARG A 63 -7.67 0.66 -0.40
N LEU A 64 -7.74 -0.66 -0.38
CA LEU A 64 -6.63 -1.56 -0.06
C LEU A 64 -6.25 -2.33 -1.31
N PHE A 65 -4.96 -2.33 -1.61
CA PHE A 65 -4.38 -3.17 -2.65
C PHE A 65 -3.45 -4.20 -2.01
N ARG A 66 -3.64 -5.47 -2.38
CA ARG A 66 -2.70 -6.54 -2.06
C ARG A 66 -1.81 -6.76 -3.28
N VAL A 67 -0.52 -6.53 -3.13
CA VAL A 67 0.49 -6.67 -4.18
C VAL A 67 1.34 -7.90 -3.87
N SER A 68 1.50 -8.79 -4.84
CA SER A 68 2.31 -10.00 -4.72
C SER A 68 3.82 -9.70 -4.74
N LYS A 69 4.63 -10.70 -4.38
CA LYS A 69 6.11 -10.66 -4.42
C LYS A 69 6.71 -10.19 -5.75
N ASP A 70 6.00 -10.41 -6.85
CA ASP A 70 6.38 -10.07 -8.23
C ASP A 70 5.69 -8.80 -8.75
N GLY A 71 5.09 -7.99 -7.87
CA GLY A 71 4.52 -6.69 -8.24
C GLY A 71 3.15 -6.76 -8.91
N ARG A 72 2.42 -7.87 -8.79
CA ARG A 72 1.07 -8.00 -9.37
C ARG A 72 0.00 -7.69 -8.33
N VAL A 73 -1.03 -6.94 -8.73
CA VAL A 73 -2.18 -6.68 -7.87
C VAL A 73 -3.03 -7.95 -7.76
N LYS A 74 -3.02 -8.59 -6.60
CA LYS A 74 -3.84 -9.78 -6.29
C LYS A 74 -5.26 -9.42 -5.89
N ALA A 75 -5.42 -8.28 -5.22
CA ALA A 75 -6.72 -7.82 -4.76
C ALA A 75 -6.75 -6.29 -4.71
N ASN A 76 -7.93 -5.74 -4.99
CA ASN A 76 -8.28 -4.34 -4.84
C ASN A 76 -9.65 -4.28 -4.16
N ARG A 77 -9.70 -3.74 -2.95
CA ARG A 77 -10.92 -3.67 -2.15
C ARG A 77 -11.17 -2.24 -1.71
N SER A 78 -12.39 -1.77 -1.92
CA SER A 78 -12.87 -0.57 -1.23
C SER A 78 -12.99 -0.88 0.26
N TYR A 79 -12.69 0.11 1.09
CA TYR A 79 -12.79 0.03 2.53
C TYR A 79 -13.62 1.20 3.01
N LYS A 80 -14.51 0.99 3.98
CA LYS A 80 -15.25 2.07 4.64
C LYS A 80 -15.31 1.74 6.13
N PRO A 81 -15.03 2.71 7.01
CA PRO A 81 -14.72 4.14 6.75
C PRO A 81 -13.26 4.36 6.30
N THR A 82 -12.90 5.59 5.90
CA THR A 82 -11.57 5.90 5.30
C THR A 82 -10.41 5.41 6.15
N ILE A 83 -9.46 4.72 5.51
CA ILE A 83 -8.30 4.13 6.18
C ILE A 83 -7.23 5.19 6.40
N ASN A 84 -6.78 5.36 7.63
CA ASN A 84 -5.66 6.23 8.00
C ASN A 84 -4.31 5.49 7.95
N ASN A 85 -4.28 4.24 8.45
CA ASN A 85 -3.05 3.46 8.53
C ASN A 85 -3.36 1.96 8.65
N ALA A 86 -2.38 1.12 8.33
CA ALA A 86 -2.40 -0.30 8.63
C ALA A 86 -1.03 -0.78 9.07
N VAL A 87 -1.01 -1.70 10.01
CA VAL A 87 0.22 -2.29 10.54
C VAL A 87 0.02 -3.77 10.79
N LEU A 88 1.07 -4.54 10.57
CA LEU A 88 1.13 -5.94 10.96
C LEU A 88 1.53 -6.03 12.44
N PHE A 89 0.71 -6.67 13.25
CA PHE A 89 1.04 -7.00 14.63
C PHE A 89 1.37 -8.49 14.72
N GLY A 90 2.61 -8.80 15.11
CA GLY A 90 3.14 -10.16 15.04
C GLY A 90 3.20 -10.67 13.59
N THR A 91 2.91 -11.95 13.38
CA THR A 91 2.98 -12.56 12.05
C THR A 91 1.62 -12.70 11.36
N ASN A 92 0.51 -12.56 12.07
CA ASN A 92 -0.81 -12.97 11.55
C ASN A 92 -1.97 -12.04 11.90
N ILE A 93 -1.72 -10.86 12.48
CA ILE A 93 -2.77 -9.89 12.78
C ILE A 93 -2.51 -8.62 11.97
N LEU A 94 -3.44 -8.27 11.10
CA LEU A 94 -3.46 -6.99 10.43
C LEU A 94 -4.38 -6.05 11.22
N VAL A 95 -3.82 -4.92 11.66
CA VAL A 95 -4.56 -3.86 12.34
C VAL A 95 -4.73 -2.70 11.37
N ILE A 96 -5.97 -2.31 11.11
CA ILE A 96 -6.32 -1.17 10.24
C ILE A 96 -6.96 -0.10 11.11
N LYS A 97 -6.31 1.07 11.17
CA LYS A 97 -6.87 2.29 11.77
C LYS A 97 -7.64 3.03 10.69
N ALA A 98 -8.96 3.10 10.83
CA ALA A 98 -9.80 3.98 10.03
C ALA A 98 -10.03 5.33 10.76
N LEU A 99 -10.85 6.21 10.20
CA LEU A 99 -11.18 7.51 10.77
C LEU A 99 -11.83 7.42 12.15
N ASP A 100 -12.78 6.50 12.33
CA ASP A 100 -13.62 6.40 13.53
C ASP A 100 -13.46 5.07 14.29
N ASN A 101 -12.68 4.12 13.74
CA ASN A 101 -12.54 2.79 14.32
C ASN A 101 -11.18 2.15 14.06
N VAL A 102 -10.94 1.04 14.76
CA VAL A 102 -9.78 0.16 14.55
C VAL A 102 -10.29 -1.24 14.33
N ASN A 103 -9.99 -1.79 13.15
CA ASN A 103 -10.37 -3.14 12.77
C ASN A 103 -9.16 -4.08 12.84
N ARG A 104 -9.42 -5.33 13.21
CA ARG A 104 -8.38 -6.36 13.36
C ARG A 104 -8.77 -7.58 12.54
N TYR A 105 -7.85 -8.04 11.71
CA TYR A 105 -8.05 -9.19 10.84
C TYR A 105 -6.96 -10.22 11.08
N ARG A 106 -7.33 -11.51 11.06
CA ARG A 106 -6.37 -12.61 11.06
C ARG A 106 -5.97 -12.96 9.62
N ILE A 107 -4.67 -13.02 9.33
CA ILE A 107 -4.09 -13.23 7.99
C ILE A 107 -2.91 -14.21 7.96
#